data_AF-A0AAW2TLR1-F1
#
_entry.id   AF-A0AAW2TLR1-F1
#
_cell.length_a   1.000
_cell.length_b   1.000
_cell.length_c   1.000
_cell.angle_alpha   90.00
_cell.angle_beta   90.00
_cell.angle_gamma   90.00
#
_symmetry.space_group_name_H-M   'P 1'
#
loop_
_entity.id
_entity.type
_entity.pdbx_description
1 polymer ?
#
loop_
_entity_poly.entity_id
_entity_poly.type
_entity_poly.pdbx_seq_one_letter_code
_entity_poly.pdbx_strand_id
1 'polypeptide(L)'
;MTGNALGWFKWMHSNQLLTTWDAFVNALELHFGPSTFENHRQALFKVRQTGFLTDYQLKFERLCNRVTGLSADSILDCFLSGLRLDIQKEMAILQPTSIS
;
A
#
# COMPACT_ATOMS: atom_id res chain seq x y z
N MET A 1 14.46 2.62 23.71
CA MET A 1 15.04 2.45 22.35
C MET A 1 16.39 1.74 22.50
N THR A 2 16.55 0.55 21.92
CA THR A 2 17.80 -0.23 21.97
C THR A 2 18.25 -0.56 20.54
N GLY A 3 19.57 -0.61 20.29
CA GLY A 3 20.13 -0.91 18.96
C GLY A 3 20.20 0.28 17.99
N ASN A 4 20.16 0.01 16.68
CA ASN A 4 20.39 0.99 15.59
C ASN A 4 19.50 2.25 15.67
N ALA A 5 18.27 2.13 16.18
CA ALA A 5 17.37 3.26 16.38
C ALA A 5 17.90 4.30 17.37
N LEU A 6 18.61 3.87 18.42
CA LEU A 6 19.20 4.78 19.40
C LEU A 6 20.41 5.53 18.83
N GLY A 7 21.21 4.85 17.99
CA GLY A 7 22.35 5.46 17.30
C GLY A 7 21.91 6.54 16.32
N TRP A 8 20.91 6.23 15.49
CA TRP A 8 20.30 7.18 14.56
C TRP A 8 19.72 8.41 15.30
N PHE A 9 18.94 8.20 16.36
CA PHE A 9 18.34 9.30 17.12
C PHE A 9 19.42 10.23 17.70
N LYS A 10 20.47 9.67 18.32
CA LYS A 10 21.59 10.45 18.87
C LYS A 10 22.30 11.27 17.79
N TRP A 11 22.50 10.70 16.60
CA TRP A 11 23.11 11.40 15.48
C TRP A 11 22.22 12.55 14.98
N MET A 12 20.93 12.30 14.74
CA MET A 12 19.96 13.31 14.30
C MET A 12 19.86 14.47 15.29
N HIS A 13 19.80 14.16 16.59
CA HIS A 13 19.73 15.15 17.65
C HIS A 13 21.03 15.98 17.76
N SER A 14 22.20 15.33 17.65
CA SER A 14 23.50 16.02 17.71
C SER A 14 23.72 16.97 16.54
N ASN A 15 23.12 16.69 15.39
CA ASN A 15 23.18 17.54 14.19
C ASN A 15 22.04 18.57 14.12
N GLN A 16 21.23 18.73 15.17
CA GLN A 16 20.10 19.68 15.22
C GLN A 16 19.07 19.46 14.09
N LEU A 17 18.97 18.24 13.56
CA LEU A 17 18.07 17.88 12.45
C LEU A 17 16.62 17.62 12.91
N LEU A 18 16.38 17.61 14.22
CA LEU A 18 15.07 17.40 14.84
C LEU A 18 14.54 18.73 15.36
N THR A 19 14.08 19.60 14.45
CA THR A 19 13.67 20.97 14.78
C THR A 19 12.25 21.08 15.30
N THR A 20 11.37 20.18 14.88
CA THR A 20 9.97 20.09 15.33
C THR A 20 9.55 18.64 15.54
N TRP A 21 8.44 18.44 16.24
CA TRP A 21 7.84 17.12 16.38
C TRP A 21 7.48 16.50 15.03
N ASP A 22 6.89 17.28 14.10
CA ASP A 22 6.56 16.82 12.75
C ASP A 22 7.81 16.41 11.94
N ALA A 23 8.90 17.17 12.05
CA ALA A 23 10.16 16.84 11.40
C ALA A 23 10.76 15.53 11.96
N PHE A 24 10.62 15.31 13.27
CA PHE A 24 11.02 14.06 13.91
C PHE A 24 10.19 12.86 13.44
N VAL A 25 8.86 12.98 13.41
CA VAL A 25 7.97 11.92 12.94
C VAL A 25 8.26 11.58 11.47
N ASN A 26 8.43 12.59 10.61
CA ASN A 26 8.76 12.38 9.20
C ASN A 26 10.13 11.69 9.02
N ALA A 27 11.16 12.14 9.73
CA ALA A 27 12.47 11.51 9.66
C ALA A 27 12.46 10.07 10.20
N LEU A 28 11.64 9.79 11.22
CA LEU A 28 11.44 8.45 11.76
C LEU A 28 10.75 7.54 10.74
N GLU A 29 9.69 8.01 10.08
CA GLU A 29 8.99 7.29 9.01
C GLU A 29 9.90 7.07 7.79
N LEU A 30 10.75 8.04 7.44
CA LEU A 30 11.68 7.89 6.32
C LEU A 30 12.76 6.84 6.58
N HIS A 31 13.26 6.77 7.83
CA HIS A 31 14.39 5.91 8.17
C HIS A 31 13.99 4.51 8.66
N PHE A 32 12.83 4.39 9.30
CA PHE A 32 12.33 3.14 9.89
C PHE A 32 10.93 2.75 9.42
N GLY A 33 10.21 3.63 8.73
CA GLY A 33 8.95 3.28 8.11
C GLY A 33 9.17 2.33 6.92
N PRO A 34 8.11 1.63 6.49
CA PRO A 34 8.14 0.91 5.21
C PRO A 34 8.52 1.93 4.14
N SER A 35 9.57 1.64 3.36
CA SER A 35 10.09 2.60 2.40
C SER A 35 8.93 3.13 1.54
N THR A 36 8.84 4.44 1.35
CA THR A 36 7.96 5.05 0.34
C THR A 36 8.24 4.50 -1.07
N PHE A 37 9.36 3.78 -1.23
CA PHE A 37 9.75 3.02 -2.41
C PHE A 37 9.03 1.68 -2.57
N GLU A 38 8.48 1.09 -1.51
CA GLU A 38 7.37 0.14 -1.65
C GLU A 38 6.16 0.97 -2.05
N ASN A 39 6.09 1.24 -3.35
CA ASN A 39 4.99 1.95 -3.96
C ASN A 39 3.77 1.03 -3.86
N HIS A 40 3.09 1.07 -2.73
CA HIS A 40 1.93 0.24 -2.42
C HIS A 40 0.85 0.39 -3.51
N ARG A 41 0.79 1.54 -4.19
CA ARG A 41 -0.02 1.76 -5.40
C ARG A 41 0.46 0.84 -6.53
N GLN A 42 1.74 0.86 -6.88
CA GLN A 42 2.29 -0.08 -7.88
C GLN A 42 2.10 -1.55 -7.48
N ALA A 43 2.23 -1.88 -6.19
CA ALA A 43 1.97 -3.24 -5.70
C ALA A 43 0.50 -3.62 -5.89
N LEU A 44 -0.43 -2.71 -5.60
CA LEU A 44 -1.88 -2.86 -5.83
C LEU A 44 -2.18 -3.09 -7.32
N PHE A 45 -1.63 -2.26 -8.21
CA PHE A 45 -1.79 -2.39 -9.67
C PHE A 45 -1.19 -3.67 -10.26
N LYS A 46 -0.25 -4.30 -9.55
CA LYS A 46 0.41 -5.56 -9.96
C LYS A 46 -0.23 -6.80 -9.34
N VAL A 47 -1.20 -6.67 -8.43
CA VAL A 47 -1.89 -7.85 -7.88
C VAL A 47 -2.62 -8.56 -9.02
N ARG A 48 -2.40 -9.86 -9.14
CA ARG A 48 -3.08 -10.74 -10.10
C ARG A 48 -3.63 -11.95 -9.36
N GLN A 49 -4.84 -12.36 -9.72
CA GLN A 49 -5.44 -13.59 -9.23
C GLN A 49 -4.73 -14.79 -9.89
N THR A 50 -4.01 -15.56 -9.09
CA THR A 50 -3.35 -16.80 -9.53
C THR A 50 -4.07 -18.05 -9.04
N GLY A 51 -4.87 -17.94 -7.98
CA GLY A 51 -5.59 -19.03 -7.34
C GLY A 51 -7.04 -18.66 -7.02
N PHE A 52 -7.49 -18.99 -5.80
CA PHE A 52 -8.85 -18.69 -5.37
C PHE A 52 -9.13 -17.19 -5.32
N LEU A 53 -10.37 -16.81 -5.62
CA LEU A 53 -10.81 -15.42 -5.60
C LEU A 53 -10.70 -14.81 -4.19
N THR A 54 -10.98 -15.61 -3.16
CA THR A 54 -10.89 -15.21 -1.74
C THR A 54 -9.46 -14.80 -1.35
N ASP A 55 -8.46 -15.54 -1.82
CA ASP A 55 -7.05 -15.23 -1.55
C ASP A 55 -6.62 -13.94 -2.26
N TYR A 56 -7.15 -13.71 -3.47
CA TYR A 56 -6.94 -12.48 -4.22
C TYR A 56 -7.58 -11.28 -3.51
N GLN A 57 -8.85 -11.40 -3.09
CA GLN A 57 -9.56 -10.36 -2.34
C GLN A 57 -8.81 -9.97 -1.07
N LEU A 58 -8.43 -10.95 -0.25
CA LEU A 58 -7.70 -10.69 1.00
C LEU A 58 -6.37 -9.98 0.76
N LYS A 59 -5.64 -10.36 -0.30
CA LYS A 59 -4.38 -9.71 -0.67
C LYS A 59 -4.60 -8.28 -1.18
N PHE A 60 -5.66 -8.07 -1.96
CA PHE A 60 -6.03 -6.77 -2.49
C PHE A 60 -6.44 -5.80 -1.38
N GLU A 61 -7.31 -6.22 -0.45
CA GLU A 61 -7.74 -5.42 0.70
C GLU A 61 -6.57 -4.98 1.59
N ARG A 62 -5.65 -5.91 1.89
CA ARG A 62 -4.46 -5.61 2.69
C ARG A 62 -3.59 -4.53 2.07
N LEU A 63 -3.47 -4.51 0.74
CA LEU A 63 -2.73 -3.48 0.02
C LEU A 63 -3.53 -2.19 -0.10
N CYS A 64 -4.84 -2.27 -0.35
CA CYS A 64 -5.73 -1.13 -0.46
C CYS A 64 -5.77 -0.32 0.85
N ASN A 65 -5.81 -0.99 2.00
CA ASN A 65 -5.77 -0.35 3.32
C ASN A 65 -4.47 0.44 3.60
N ARG A 66 -3.41 0.19 2.81
CA ARG A 66 -2.11 0.88 2.92
C ARG A 66 -1.91 1.94 1.84
N VAL A 67 -2.86 2.09 0.93
CA VAL A 67 -2.83 3.06 -0.16
C VAL A 67 -3.78 4.21 0.14
N THR A 68 -3.28 5.43 0.12
CA THR A 68 -4.09 6.65 0.27
C THR A 68 -4.14 7.42 -1.06
N GLY A 69 -5.25 8.14 -1.30
CA GLY A 69 -5.40 9.04 -2.45
C GLY A 69 -5.71 8.37 -3.80
N LEU A 70 -6.37 7.20 -3.80
CA LEU A 70 -7.04 6.64 -4.99
C LEU A 70 -8.55 6.90 -4.87
N SER A 71 -9.24 7.15 -6.00
CA SER A 71 -10.71 7.19 -6.02
C SER A 71 -11.28 5.78 -5.92
N ALA A 72 -12.54 5.67 -5.47
CA ALA A 72 -13.25 4.39 -5.41
C ALA A 72 -13.29 3.70 -6.79
N ASP A 73 -13.56 4.45 -7.87
CA ASP A 73 -13.52 3.94 -9.24
C ASP A 73 -12.14 3.38 -9.63
N SER A 74 -11.05 4.07 -9.28
CA SER A 74 -9.69 3.58 -9.57
C SER A 74 -9.37 2.28 -8.82
N ILE A 75 -9.89 2.11 -7.60
CA ILE A 75 -9.73 0.90 -6.82
C ILE A 75 -10.54 -0.25 -7.46
N LEU A 76 -11.77 0.04 -7.88
CA LEU A 76 -12.64 -0.92 -8.58
C LEU A 76 -12.01 -1.41 -9.89
N ASP A 77 -11.56 -0.48 -10.75
CA ASP A 77 -10.91 -0.81 -12.02
C ASP A 77 -9.65 -1.64 -11.80
N CYS A 78 -8.85 -1.28 -10.78
CA CYS A 78 -7.67 -2.02 -10.41
C CYS A 78 -8.03 -3.45 -9.96
N PHE A 79 -9.07 -3.62 -9.14
CA PHE A 79 -9.55 -4.92 -8.69
C PHE A 79 -9.99 -5.80 -9.87
N LEU A 80 -10.80 -5.26 -10.78
CA LEU A 80 -11.30 -5.98 -11.95
C LEU A 80 -10.15 -6.37 -12.89
N SER A 81 -9.20 -5.46 -13.13
CA SER A 81 -8.03 -5.71 -13.99
C SER A 81 -7.10 -6.82 -13.48
N GLY A 82 -7.12 -7.08 -12.16
CA GLY A 82 -6.31 -8.11 -11.54
C GLY A 82 -6.95 -9.49 -11.49
N LEU A 83 -8.25 -9.61 -11.80
CA LEU A 83 -8.95 -10.91 -11.87
C LEU A 83 -8.44 -11.80 -13.00
N ARG A 84 -8.72 -13.10 -12.90
CA ARG A 84 -8.41 -14.06 -13.96
C ARG A 84 -9.28 -13.80 -15.19
N LEU A 85 -8.73 -14.03 -16.40
CA LEU A 85 -9.36 -13.66 -17.67
C LEU A 85 -10.74 -14.29 -17.91
N ASP A 86 -10.98 -15.49 -17.41
CA ASP A 86 -12.28 -16.17 -17.44
C ASP A 86 -13.32 -15.42 -16.60
N ILE A 87 -12.96 -15.00 -15.38
CA ILE A 87 -13.82 -14.21 -14.50
C ILE A 87 -14.00 -12.80 -15.06
N GLN A 88 -12.95 -12.17 -15.61
CA GLN A 88 -13.06 -10.86 -16.25
C GLN A 88 -14.06 -10.86 -17.40
N LYS A 89 -14.08 -11.93 -18.22
CA LYS A 89 -15.05 -12.07 -19.31
C LYS A 89 -16.47 -12.18 -18.79
N GLU A 90 -16.71 -12.95 -17.73
CA GLU A 90 -18.02 -13.03 -17.09
C GLU A 90 -18.44 -11.68 -16.49
N MET A 91 -17.53 -10.98 -15.79
CA MET A 91 -17.80 -9.67 -15.21
C MET A 91 -18.04 -8.59 -16.27
N ALA A 92 -17.37 -8.65 -17.42
CA ALA A 92 -17.61 -7.74 -18.55
C ALA A 92 -19.00 -7.94 -19.18
N ILE A 93 -19.50 -9.18 -19.16
CA ILE A 93 -20.86 -9.52 -19.60
C ILE A 93 -21.89 -9.07 -18.55
N LEU A 94 -21.56 -9.21 -17.25
CA LEU A 94 -22.49 -8.98 -16.14
C LEU A 94 -22.50 -7.54 -15.62
N GLN A 95 -21.50 -6.70 -15.93
CA GLN A 95 -21.32 -5.32 -15.43
C GLN A 95 -21.73 -5.11 -13.96
N PRO A 96 -21.05 -5.75 -13.00
CA PRO A 96 -21.39 -5.57 -11.60
C PRO A 96 -21.02 -4.15 -11.12
N THR A 97 -21.97 -3.50 -10.46
CA THR A 97 -21.84 -2.15 -9.89
C THR A 97 -21.30 -2.12 -8.46
N SER A 98 -20.97 -3.27 -7.86
CA SER A 98 -20.40 -3.35 -6.51
C SER A 98 -19.54 -4.59 -6.29
N ILE A 99 -18.52 -4.43 -5.45
CA ILE A 99 -17.73 -5.51 -4.87
C ILE A 99 -18.17 -5.58 -3.41
N SER A 100 -19.03 -6.53 -3.07
CA SER A 100 -19.47 -6.80 -1.69
C SER A 100 -19.29 -8.27 -1.37
#